data_AF-A0A5R2NA82-F1
#
_entry.id   AF-A0A5R2NA82-F1
#
_cell.length_a   1.000
_cell.length_b   1.000
_cell.length_c   1.000
_cell.angle_alpha   90.00
_cell.angle_beta   90.00
_cell.angle_gamma   90.00
#
_symmetry.space_group_name_H-M   'P 1'
#
loop_
_entity.id
_entity.type
_entity.pdbx_description
1 polymer ?
#
loop_
_entity_poly.entity_id
_entity_poly.type
_entity_poly.pdbx_seq_one_letter_code
_entity_poly.pdbx_strand_id
1 'polypeptide(L)'
;EPASSVTVAANLNNQFELPVLFYVLCLALHVTNGVNYLTLALMWIFVASRYFHAWVHLTSNDLRLRRRSFFLGAVIILLGWIWFALHLLQVV
;
A
#
# COMPACT_ATOMS: atom_id res chain seq x y z
N GLU A 1 1.25 3.68 -29.37
CA GLU A 1 0.45 2.70 -28.60
C GLU A 1 -0.94 3.27 -28.31
N PRO A 2 -1.99 2.44 -28.18
CA PRO A 2 -3.33 2.92 -27.81
C PRO A 2 -3.34 3.43 -26.36
N ALA A 3 -4.14 4.46 -26.09
CA ALA A 3 -4.20 5.13 -24.78
C ALA A 3 -4.55 4.19 -23.62
N SER A 4 -5.37 3.16 -23.87
CA SER A 4 -5.70 2.13 -22.88
C SER A 4 -4.48 1.32 -22.44
N SER A 5 -3.57 0.98 -23.37
CA SER A 5 -2.33 0.25 -23.06
C SER A 5 -1.40 1.08 -22.18
N VAL A 6 -1.30 2.38 -22.45
CA VAL A 6 -0.46 3.31 -21.66
C VAL A 6 -0.97 3.40 -20.21
N THR A 7 -2.28 3.50 -20.01
CA THR A 7 -2.89 3.54 -18.66
C THR A 7 -2.65 2.24 -17.89
N VAL A 8 -2.77 1.08 -18.55
CA VAL A 8 -2.48 -0.23 -17.93
C VAL A 8 -1.01 -0.32 -17.53
N ALA A 9 -0.09 0.06 -18.42
CA ALA A 9 1.34 0.07 -18.13
C ALA A 9 1.70 1.01 -16.95
N ALA A 10 1.09 2.20 -16.90
CA ALA A 10 1.26 3.12 -15.79
C ALA A 10 0.73 2.55 -14.47
N ASN A 11 -0.42 1.86 -14.49
CA ASN A 11 -0.95 1.20 -13.31
C ASN A 11 -0.04 0.05 -12.83
N LEU A 12 0.53 -0.74 -13.75
CA LEU A 12 1.50 -1.79 -13.43
C LEU A 12 2.77 -1.21 -12.79
N ASN A 13 3.33 -0.15 -13.34
CA ASN A 13 4.50 0.53 -12.77
C ASN A 13 4.22 1.02 -11.33
N ASN A 14 3.03 1.56 -11.07
CA ASN A 14 2.67 2.02 -9.73
C ASN A 14 2.60 0.89 -8.69
N GLN A 15 2.47 -0.38 -9.11
CA GLN A 15 2.51 -1.53 -8.21
C GLN A 15 3.93 -1.81 -7.68
N PHE A 16 4.97 -1.24 -8.27
CA PHE A 16 6.36 -1.36 -7.81
C PHE A 16 6.81 -0.23 -6.87
N GLU A 17 5.91 0.68 -6.51
CA GLU A 17 6.20 1.76 -5.55
C GLU A 17 5.81 1.30 -4.12
N LEU A 18 4.65 1.73 -3.63
CA LEU A 18 4.17 1.42 -2.27
C LEU A 18 4.04 -0.09 -1.99
N PRO A 19 3.59 -0.96 -2.92
CA PRO A 19 3.45 -2.38 -2.62
C PRO A 19 4.78 -3.07 -2.33
N VAL A 20 5.92 -2.58 -2.85
CA VAL A 20 7.23 -3.13 -2.48
C VAL A 20 7.51 -2.92 -0.99
N LEU A 21 7.22 -1.72 -0.47
CA LEU A 21 7.35 -1.42 0.97
C LEU A 21 6.40 -2.25 1.83
N PHE A 22 5.19 -2.52 1.33
CA PHE A 22 4.23 -3.42 1.98
C PHE A 22 4.79 -4.83 2.13
N TYR A 23 5.31 -5.43 1.05
CA TYR A 23 5.85 -6.79 1.11
C TYR A 23 7.03 -6.89 2.07
N VAL A 24 7.95 -5.91 2.03
CA VAL A 24 9.08 -5.84 2.97
C VAL A 24 8.58 -5.76 4.41
N LEU A 25 7.60 -4.90 4.70
CA LEU A 25 7.05 -4.73 6.04
C LEU A 25 6.34 -5.98 6.55
N CYS A 26 5.55 -6.68 5.71
CA CYS A 26 4.90 -7.94 6.09
C CYS A 26 5.92 -9.02 6.47
N LEU A 27 6.97 -9.18 5.65
CA LEU A 27 8.03 -10.16 5.92
C LEU A 27 8.83 -9.79 7.18
N ALA A 28 9.14 -8.51 7.36
CA ALA A 28 9.85 -8.02 8.54
C ALA A 28 9.04 -8.28 9.82
N LEU A 29 7.76 -7.90 9.84
CA LEU A 29 6.85 -8.17 10.96
C LEU A 29 6.74 -9.67 11.26
N HIS A 30 6.70 -10.52 10.24
CA HIS A 30 6.63 -11.97 10.45
C HIS A 30 7.90 -12.51 11.12
N VAL A 31 9.08 -12.17 10.59
CA VAL A 31 10.37 -12.69 11.09
C VAL A 31 10.69 -12.16 12.49
N THR A 32 10.21 -10.96 12.86
CA THR A 32 10.42 -10.38 14.19
C THR A 32 9.30 -10.67 15.18
N ASN A 33 8.37 -11.57 14.86
CA ASN A 33 7.16 -11.84 15.67
C ASN A 33 6.33 -10.59 16.01
N GLY A 34 6.31 -9.59 15.13
CA GLY A 34 5.56 -8.34 15.29
C GLY A 34 4.11 -8.38 14.77
N VAL A 35 3.63 -9.54 14.33
CA VAL A 35 2.27 -9.70 13.80
C VAL A 35 1.25 -9.70 14.94
N ASN A 36 0.28 -8.80 14.86
CA ASN A 36 -0.83 -8.65 15.81
C ASN A 36 -2.09 -8.15 15.08
N TYR A 37 -3.21 -8.01 15.78
CA TYR A 37 -4.47 -7.57 15.14
C TYR A 37 -4.38 -6.20 14.48
N LEU A 38 -3.60 -5.27 15.06
CA LEU A 38 -3.42 -3.93 14.50
C LEU A 38 -2.64 -3.97 13.19
N THR A 39 -1.48 -4.62 13.18
CA THR A 39 -0.65 -4.74 11.98
C THR A 39 -1.39 -5.50 10.89
N LEU A 40 -2.10 -6.58 11.23
CA LEU A 40 -2.95 -7.32 10.29
C LEU A 40 -4.05 -6.43 9.69
N ALA A 41 -4.74 -5.64 10.51
CA ALA A 41 -5.77 -4.71 10.03
C ALA A 41 -5.18 -3.65 9.09
N LEU A 42 -4.06 -3.02 9.46
CA LEU A 42 -3.37 -2.06 8.61
C LEU A 42 -2.98 -2.66 7.25
N MET A 43 -2.44 -3.88 7.25
CA MET A 43 -2.04 -4.58 6.02
C MET A 43 -3.25 -4.86 5.11
N TRP A 44 -4.37 -5.31 5.67
CA TRP A 44 -5.59 -5.53 4.88
C TRP A 44 -6.22 -4.24 4.36
N ILE A 45 -6.23 -3.17 5.14
CA ILE A 45 -6.70 -1.85 4.69
C ILE A 45 -5.81 -1.35 3.54
N PHE A 46 -4.49 -1.54 3.62
CA PHE A 46 -3.59 -1.23 2.51
C PHE A 46 -3.96 -2.02 1.25
N VAL A 47 -4.15 -3.34 1.35
CA VAL A 47 -4.56 -4.18 0.20
C VAL A 47 -5.86 -3.68 -0.42
N ALA A 48 -6.89 -3.38 0.39
CA ALA A 48 -8.15 -2.82 -0.09
C ALA A 48 -7.95 -1.47 -0.80
N SER A 49 -7.10 -0.59 -0.27
CA SER A 49 -6.78 0.70 -0.90
C SER A 49 -6.14 0.55 -2.28
N ARG A 50 -5.34 -0.50 -2.50
CA ARG A 50 -4.71 -0.79 -3.80
C ARG A 50 -5.71 -1.28 -4.83
N TYR A 51 -6.65 -2.13 -4.44
CA TYR A 51 -7.76 -2.52 -5.31
C TYR A 51 -8.60 -1.32 -5.72
N PHE A 52 -8.93 -0.44 -4.77
CA PHE A 52 -9.67 0.78 -5.06
C PHE A 52 -8.89 1.73 -5.99
N HIS A 53 -7.59 1.95 -5.74
CA HIS A 53 -6.75 2.77 -6.61
C HIS A 53 -6.69 2.22 -8.04
N ALA A 54 -6.45 0.91 -8.20
CA ALA A 54 -6.40 0.27 -9.52
C ALA A 54 -7.74 0.35 -10.25
N TRP A 55 -8.85 0.15 -9.54
CA TRP A 55 -10.20 0.31 -10.11
C TRP A 55 -10.43 1.72 -10.64
N VAL A 56 -10.10 2.75 -9.86
CA VAL A 56 -10.23 4.16 -10.27
C VAL A 56 -9.31 4.46 -11.46
N HIS A 57 -8.06 3.99 -11.44
CA HIS A 57 -7.08 4.25 -12.49
C HIS A 57 -7.48 3.61 -13.83
N LEU A 58 -8.03 2.41 -13.80
CA LEU A 58 -8.41 1.65 -14.99
C LEU A 58 -9.81 1.97 -15.52
N THR A 59 -10.66 2.64 -14.75
CA THR A 59 -12.03 3.00 -15.16
C THR A 59 -12.21 4.50 -15.41
N SER A 60 -12.52 5.27 -14.36
CA SER A 60 -12.82 6.70 -14.47
C SER A 60 -11.58 7.56 -14.71
N ASN A 61 -10.41 7.08 -14.28
CA ASN A 61 -9.15 7.80 -14.27
C ASN A 61 -9.25 9.23 -13.68
N ASP A 62 -10.13 9.42 -12.70
CA ASP A 62 -10.26 10.71 -12.01
C ASP A 62 -8.97 11.01 -11.23
N LEU A 63 -8.27 12.06 -11.67
CA LEU A 63 -6.97 12.46 -11.10
C LEU A 63 -7.05 12.79 -9.60
N ARG A 64 -8.16 13.37 -9.12
CA ARG A 64 -8.33 13.73 -7.71
C ARG A 64 -8.49 12.48 -6.87
N LEU A 65 -9.31 11.54 -7.33
CA LEU A 65 -9.57 10.31 -6.61
C LEU A 65 -8.34 9.39 -6.62
N ARG A 66 -7.66 9.27 -7.76
CA ARG A 66 -6.40 8.52 -7.91
C ARG A 66 -5.31 9.03 -6.97
N ARG A 67 -5.11 10.35 -6.90
CA ARG A 67 -4.12 10.95 -6.00
C ARG A 67 -4.46 10.69 -4.53
N ARG A 68 -5.73 10.84 -4.14
CA ARG A 68 -6.19 10.62 -2.77
C ARG A 68 -6.04 9.16 -2.34
N SER A 69 -6.38 8.21 -3.21
CA SER A 69 -6.24 6.78 -2.90
C SER A 69 -4.77 6.35 -2.81
N PHE A 70 -3.90 6.88 -3.66
CA PHE A 70 -2.44 6.68 -3.53
C PHE A 70 -1.91 7.22 -2.19
N PHE A 71 -2.29 8.46 -1.84
CA PHE A 71 -1.86 9.09 -0.60
C PHE A 71 -2.38 8.33 0.64
N LEU A 72 -3.63 7.87 0.62
CA LEU A 72 -4.20 7.04 1.68
C LEU A 72 -3.39 5.75 1.86
N GLY A 73 -3.05 5.06 0.77
CA GLY A 73 -2.17 3.89 0.81
C GLY A 73 -0.78 4.20 1.40
N ALA A 74 -0.20 5.36 1.05
CA ALA A 74 1.09 5.80 1.58
C ALA A 74 1.03 6.05 3.10
N VAL A 75 -0.03 6.70 3.60
CA VAL A 75 -0.24 6.93 5.04
C VAL A 75 -0.40 5.61 5.79
N ILE A 76 -1.18 4.66 5.28
CA ILE A 76 -1.36 3.35 5.92
C ILE A 76 -0.02 2.62 6.06
N ILE A 77 0.80 2.61 4.99
CA ILE A 77 2.11 1.99 5.03
C ILE A 77 3.05 2.71 5.98
N LEU A 78 3.06 4.04 5.98
CA LEU A 78 3.86 4.83 6.91
C LEU A 78 3.51 4.50 8.37
N LEU A 79 2.21 4.40 8.71
CA LEU A 79 1.76 4.00 10.03
C LEU A 79 2.24 2.58 10.39
N GLY A 80 2.18 1.64 9.44
CA GLY A 80 2.72 0.29 9.63
C GLY A 80 4.23 0.27 9.91
N TRP A 81 5.01 1.09 9.20
CA TRP A 81 6.45 1.23 9.44
C TRP A 81 6.77 1.89 10.79
N ILE A 82 6.01 2.91 11.19
CA ILE A 82 6.14 3.53 12.52
C ILE A 82 5.87 2.49 13.61
N TRP A 83 4.78 1.73 13.48
CA TRP A 83 4.46 0.66 14.43
C TRP A 83 5.57 -0.39 14.50
N PHE A 84 6.08 -0.82 13.34
CA PHE A 84 7.20 -1.76 13.28
C PHE A 84 8.46 -1.22 13.96
N ALA A 85 8.79 0.06 13.78
CA ALA A 85 9.90 0.69 14.48
C ALA A 85 9.70 0.68 16.01
N LEU A 86 8.48 0.97 16.50
CA LEU A 86 8.16 0.91 17.92
C LEU A 86 8.28 -0.52 18.48
N HIS A 87 7.86 -1.54 17.71
CA HIS A 87 8.06 -2.96 18.03
C HIS A 87 9.56 -3.30 18.16
N LEU A 88 10.39 -2.85 17.22
CA LEU A 88 11.85 -3.08 17.30
C LEU A 88 12.49 -2.37 18.50
N LEU A 89 11.97 -1.20 18.88
CA LEU A 89 12.40 -0.47 20.08
C LEU A 89 11.84 -1.06 21.39
N GLN A 90 11.04 -2.14 21.32
CA GLN A 90 10.42 -2.80 22.47
C GLN A 90 9.51 -1.85 23.28
N VAL A 91 8.90 -0.88 22.61
CA VAL A 91 7.93 0.06 23.21
C VAL A 91 6.52 -0.53 23.22
N VAL A 92 6.24 -1.45 22.30
CA VAL A 92 4.96 -2.17 22.13
C VAL A 92 5.21 -3.66 21.91
#